data_AF-A0A7V8X0I6-F1
#
_entry.id   AF-A0A7V8X0I6-F1
#
_cell.length_a   1.000
_cell.length_b   1.000
_cell.length_c   1.000
_cell.angle_alpha   90.00
_cell.angle_beta   90.00
_cell.angle_gamma   90.00
#
_symmetry.space_group_name_H-M   'P 1'
#
loop_
_entity.id
_entity.type
_entity.pdbx_description
1 polymer ?
#
loop_
_entity_poly.entity_id
_entity_poly.type
_entity_poly.pdbx_seq_one_letter_code
_entity_poly.pdbx_strand_id
1 'polypeptide(L)'
;MTKTSGTRLWTIAVAATLALAACGGDDPVAGGEASDDAIPTSQATDGADATTGAEWPDDHCGIVSEDDVAAAVGSAVTAEDFPPFGCLYRGESSGALIDYYSIAAECEGAEARTEDPETVDGLGAHAAFVSANIDEALAVTLDNGLCFFVHGTYTGEVDNDTARIAIAEAVIAAS
;
A
#
# COMPACT_ATOMS: atom_id res chain seq x y z
N MET A 1 16.87 -43.15 16.08
CA MET A 1 17.93 -42.23 15.63
C MET A 1 17.42 -40.81 15.85
N THR A 2 17.78 -40.22 16.98
CA THR A 2 17.41 -38.87 17.39
C THR A 2 18.40 -37.88 16.77
N LYS A 3 17.90 -36.90 16.01
CA LYS A 3 18.70 -35.80 15.47
C LYS A 3 18.19 -34.49 16.06
N THR A 4 18.89 -34.05 17.10
CA THR A 4 18.76 -32.73 17.73
C THR A 4 19.79 -31.80 17.09
N SER A 5 19.39 -30.63 16.59
CA SER A 5 20.21 -29.43 16.31
C SER A 5 19.29 -28.40 15.65
N GLY A 6 19.22 -27.12 16.01
CA GLY A 6 19.95 -26.32 16.98
C GLY A 6 19.51 -24.87 16.76
N THR A 7 18.98 -24.24 17.81
CA THR A 7 18.46 -22.87 17.84
C THR A 7 19.59 -21.86 17.66
N ARG A 8 19.42 -20.84 16.80
CA ARG A 8 20.29 -19.66 16.76
C ARG A 8 19.46 -18.41 17.05
N LEU A 9 19.52 -17.94 18.31
CA LEU A 9 19.15 -16.59 18.69
C LEU A 9 20.18 -15.60 18.12
N TRP A 10 19.72 -14.53 17.48
CA TRP A 10 20.52 -13.33 17.25
C TRP A 10 19.85 -12.15 17.94
N THR A 11 20.43 -11.77 19.07
CA THR A 11 20.15 -10.52 19.78
C THR A 11 21.04 -9.44 19.16
N ILE A 12 20.48 -8.39 18.59
CA ILE A 12 21.22 -7.18 18.25
C ILE A 12 20.57 -6.02 19.01
N ALA A 13 21.24 -5.59 20.07
CA ALA A 13 20.96 -4.35 20.77
C ALA A 13 21.75 -3.23 20.09
N VAL A 14 21.06 -2.15 19.70
CA VAL A 14 21.71 -0.88 19.37
C VAL A 14 21.16 0.17 20.31
N ALA A 15 21.99 0.53 21.29
CA ALA A 15 21.82 1.72 22.09
C ALA A 15 22.57 2.87 21.41
N ALA A 16 21.88 3.98 21.14
CA ALA A 16 22.52 5.25 20.84
C ALA A 16 21.87 6.36 21.66
N THR A 17 22.66 6.88 22.61
CA THR A 17 22.34 7.96 23.52
C THR A 17 22.75 9.31 22.96
N LEU A 18 21.90 10.32 23.20
CA LEU A 18 22.17 11.73 23.50
C LEU A 18 22.80 12.64 22.41
N ALA A 19 22.07 13.70 22.06
CA ALA A 19 22.60 15.07 22.08
C ALA A 19 21.46 16.09 22.26
N LEU A 20 21.34 16.65 23.47
CA LEU A 20 20.63 17.91 23.74
C LEU A 20 21.41 19.04 23.05
N ALA A 21 20.78 19.73 22.10
CA ALA A 21 21.20 21.07 21.71
C ALA A 21 20.36 22.09 22.48
N ALA A 22 21.00 22.69 23.48
CA ALA A 22 20.54 23.93 24.10
C ALA A 22 20.67 25.08 23.08
N CYS A 23 19.60 25.82 22.87
CA CYS A 23 19.66 27.19 22.35
C CYS A 23 18.98 28.08 23.40
N GLY A 24 19.79 28.83 24.15
CA GLY A 24 19.34 29.83 25.11
C GLY A 24 19.28 31.23 24.48
N GLY A 25 18.45 32.10 25.05
CA GLY A 25 18.41 33.53 24.76
C GLY A 25 17.11 34.21 25.19
N ASP A 26 17.10 34.71 26.42
CA ASP A 26 16.08 35.49 27.15
C ASP A 26 15.57 36.78 26.46
N ASP A 27 14.28 37.13 26.66
CA ASP A 27 13.82 38.28 27.48
C ASP A 27 12.27 38.27 27.62
N PRO A 28 11.68 38.74 28.76
CA PRO A 28 10.27 38.62 29.07
C PRO A 28 9.45 39.86 28.66
N VAL A 29 8.25 39.66 28.13
CA VAL A 29 7.27 40.74 27.99
C VAL A 29 6.00 40.38 28.75
N ALA A 30 5.65 41.26 29.67
CA ALA A 30 4.50 41.18 30.54
C ALA A 30 3.18 41.44 29.80
N GLY A 31 2.13 40.73 30.23
CA GLY A 31 0.74 41.19 30.14
C GLY A 31 -0.08 40.56 29.02
N GLY A 32 -1.14 39.86 29.41
CA GLY A 32 -2.22 39.47 28.51
C GLY A 32 -2.87 38.16 28.92
N GLU A 33 -3.92 38.24 29.75
CA GLU A 33 -4.84 37.14 29.96
C GLU A 33 -5.52 36.79 28.62
N ALA A 34 -5.35 35.56 28.16
CA ALA A 34 -6.22 34.90 27.20
C ALA A 34 -6.14 33.40 27.45
N SER A 35 -7.09 32.90 28.24
CA SER A 35 -7.43 31.48 28.24
C SER A 35 -8.10 31.16 26.91
N ASP A 36 -7.34 30.60 25.98
CA ASP A 36 -7.89 29.86 24.84
C ASP A 36 -7.09 28.56 24.72
N ASP A 37 -7.76 27.46 25.00
CA ASP A 37 -7.34 26.08 24.73
C ASP A 37 -7.01 25.95 23.23
N ALA A 38 -5.77 26.26 22.86
CA ALA A 38 -5.24 25.92 21.55
C ALA A 38 -4.93 24.42 21.53
N ILE A 39 -5.89 23.64 21.01
CA ILE A 39 -5.65 22.28 20.55
C ILE A 39 -4.41 22.33 19.63
N PRO A 40 -3.36 21.52 19.87
CA PRO A 40 -2.25 21.46 18.94
C PRO A 40 -2.80 20.90 17.62
N THR A 41 -3.01 21.78 16.64
CA THR A 41 -3.15 21.36 15.25
C THR A 41 -1.82 20.72 14.88
N SER A 42 -1.79 19.38 14.89
CA SER A 42 -0.71 18.61 14.31
C SER A 42 -0.39 19.22 12.95
N GLN A 43 0.77 19.87 12.85
CA GLN A 43 1.32 20.24 11.56
C GLN A 43 1.50 18.93 10.82
N ALA A 44 0.66 18.71 9.80
CA ALA A 44 0.95 17.76 8.75
C ALA A 44 2.35 18.11 8.27
N THR A 45 3.30 17.22 8.53
CA THR A 45 4.65 17.33 7.99
C THR A 45 4.50 17.56 6.50
N ASP A 46 5.09 18.64 6.00
CA ASP A 46 5.12 18.99 4.58
C ASP A 46 5.36 17.71 3.79
N GLY A 47 4.36 17.32 3.01
CA GLY A 47 4.42 16.17 2.11
C GLY A 47 5.70 16.33 1.31
N ALA A 48 6.64 15.41 1.53
CA ALA A 48 7.81 15.29 0.68
C ALA A 48 7.28 15.30 -0.75
N ASP A 49 7.75 16.25 -1.56
CA ASP A 49 7.46 16.32 -2.99
C ASP A 49 7.67 14.92 -3.55
N ALA A 50 6.59 14.17 -3.71
CA ALA A 50 6.64 12.94 -4.43
C ALA A 50 7.01 13.35 -5.84
N THR A 51 8.21 12.98 -6.25
CA THR A 51 8.69 13.16 -7.62
C THR A 51 7.62 12.63 -8.57
N THR A 52 6.74 13.52 -9.02
CA THR A 52 5.55 13.20 -9.80
C THR A 52 6.05 13.09 -11.23
N GLY A 53 6.02 11.89 -11.81
CA GLY A 53 6.54 11.70 -13.15
C GLY A 53 6.26 10.35 -13.79
N ALA A 54 5.89 9.32 -13.03
CA ALA A 54 5.36 8.10 -13.60
C ALA A 54 3.84 8.24 -13.77
N GLU A 55 3.33 7.85 -14.93
CA GLU A 55 1.92 7.84 -15.28
C GLU A 55 1.55 6.43 -15.74
N TRP A 56 0.38 5.94 -15.33
CA TRP A 56 -0.15 4.70 -15.88
C TRP A 56 -0.51 4.89 -17.37
N PRO A 57 -0.41 3.85 -18.20
CA PRO A 57 -0.94 3.88 -19.56
C PRO A 57 -2.45 4.23 -19.56
N ASP A 58 -2.90 4.99 -20.56
CA ASP A 58 -4.33 5.33 -20.73
C ASP A 58 -5.22 4.08 -20.87
N ASP A 59 -4.66 2.99 -21.42
CA ASP A 59 -5.30 1.69 -21.53
C ASP A 59 -5.07 0.87 -20.24
N HIS A 60 -5.85 1.16 -19.20
CA HIS A 60 -5.74 0.51 -17.89
C HIS A 60 -6.01 -1.00 -17.95
N CYS A 61 -6.93 -1.44 -18.81
CA CYS A 61 -7.19 -2.87 -19.02
C CYS A 61 -6.09 -3.57 -19.82
N GLY A 62 -5.27 -2.83 -20.56
CA GLY A 62 -4.10 -3.34 -21.27
C GLY A 62 -2.86 -3.55 -20.41
N ILE A 63 -2.85 -3.13 -19.13
CA ILE A 63 -1.70 -3.26 -18.23
C ILE A 63 -1.42 -4.72 -17.89
N VAL A 64 -2.45 -5.48 -17.51
CA VAL A 64 -2.35 -6.92 -17.23
C VAL A 64 -3.32 -7.69 -18.11
N SER A 65 -2.87 -8.81 -18.68
CA SER A 65 -3.67 -9.58 -19.62
C SER A 65 -4.79 -10.35 -18.91
N GLU A 66 -5.88 -10.61 -19.64
CA GLU A 66 -6.96 -11.48 -19.16
C GLU A 66 -6.46 -12.88 -18.82
N ASP A 67 -5.43 -13.39 -19.52
CA ASP A 67 -4.84 -14.70 -19.27
C ASP A 67 -4.08 -14.74 -17.94
N ASP A 68 -3.34 -13.68 -17.59
CA ASP A 68 -2.62 -13.59 -16.32
C ASP A 68 -3.60 -13.49 -15.14
N VAL A 69 -4.65 -12.68 -15.28
CA VAL A 69 -5.71 -12.58 -14.26
C VAL A 69 -6.48 -13.91 -14.17
N ALA A 70 -6.81 -14.55 -15.29
CA ALA A 70 -7.50 -15.84 -15.31
C ALA A 70 -6.70 -16.94 -14.61
N ALA A 71 -5.38 -16.95 -14.81
CA ALA A 71 -4.48 -17.88 -14.14
C ALA A 71 -4.45 -17.63 -12.61
N ALA A 72 -4.44 -16.37 -12.18
CA ALA A 72 -4.46 -16.01 -10.77
C ALA A 72 -5.78 -16.38 -10.07
N VAL A 73 -6.92 -16.17 -10.73
CA VAL A 73 -8.25 -16.42 -10.14
C VAL A 73 -8.79 -17.84 -10.44
N GLY A 74 -8.06 -18.63 -11.23
CA GLY A 74 -8.40 -20.02 -11.56
C GLY A 74 -9.61 -20.19 -12.50
N SER A 75 -10.04 -19.14 -13.19
CA SER A 75 -11.18 -19.18 -14.12
C SER A 75 -11.04 -18.12 -15.21
N ALA A 76 -11.68 -18.34 -16.36
CA ALA A 76 -11.68 -17.37 -17.43
C ALA A 76 -12.37 -16.05 -17.00
N VAL A 77 -11.80 -14.93 -17.43
CA VAL A 77 -12.32 -13.58 -17.16
C VAL A 77 -12.47 -12.79 -18.45
N THR A 78 -13.24 -11.71 -18.39
CA THR A 78 -13.31 -10.69 -19.43
C THR A 78 -13.05 -9.32 -18.81
N ALA A 79 -12.17 -8.54 -19.41
CA ALA A 79 -11.82 -7.19 -19.01
C ALA A 79 -12.88 -6.18 -19.48
N GLU A 80 -13.28 -5.29 -18.58
CA GLU A 80 -14.19 -4.18 -18.81
C GLU A 80 -13.60 -2.92 -18.16
N ASP A 81 -13.50 -1.82 -18.93
CA ASP A 81 -13.05 -0.55 -18.38
C ASP A 81 -13.93 -0.12 -17.21
N PHE A 82 -13.29 0.24 -16.09
CA PHE A 82 -13.96 0.71 -14.89
C PHE A 82 -13.52 2.15 -14.58
N PRO A 83 -14.29 3.16 -15.03
CA PRO A 83 -13.91 4.56 -14.83
C PRO A 83 -13.98 4.97 -13.34
N PRO A 84 -13.12 5.91 -12.90
CA PRO A 84 -12.25 6.73 -13.72
C PRO A 84 -10.89 6.11 -14.07
N PHE A 85 -10.35 5.22 -13.23
CA PHE A 85 -8.97 4.70 -13.38
C PHE A 85 -8.87 3.24 -12.94
N GLY A 86 -9.60 2.33 -13.59
CA GLY A 86 -9.54 0.93 -13.23
C GLY A 86 -9.94 -0.01 -14.35
N CYS A 87 -9.63 -1.28 -14.15
CA CYS A 87 -10.10 -2.36 -15.00
C CYS A 87 -10.80 -3.43 -14.17
N LEU A 88 -12.01 -3.79 -14.58
CA LEU A 88 -12.81 -4.83 -13.97
C LEU A 88 -12.73 -6.12 -14.79
N TYR A 89 -12.17 -7.16 -14.22
CA TYR A 89 -12.10 -8.50 -14.79
C TYR A 89 -13.24 -9.36 -14.25
N ARG A 90 -14.24 -9.67 -15.09
CA ARG A 90 -15.41 -10.48 -14.71
C ARG A 90 -15.29 -11.91 -15.20
N GLY A 91 -15.36 -12.87 -14.29
CA GLY A 91 -15.61 -14.28 -14.58
C GLY A 91 -17.06 -14.69 -14.26
N GLU A 92 -17.43 -15.93 -14.58
CA GLU A 92 -18.79 -16.44 -14.34
C GLU A 92 -19.16 -16.51 -12.85
N SER A 93 -18.16 -16.73 -11.98
CA SER A 93 -18.34 -16.86 -10.52
C SER A 93 -17.40 -15.97 -9.71
N SER A 94 -16.32 -15.48 -10.34
CA SER A 94 -15.23 -14.73 -9.71
C SER A 94 -15.08 -13.36 -10.39
N GLY A 95 -14.54 -12.37 -9.68
CA GLY A 95 -14.20 -11.09 -10.29
C GLY A 95 -13.06 -10.40 -9.57
N ALA A 96 -12.23 -9.69 -10.34
CA ALA A 96 -11.17 -8.84 -9.85
C ALA A 96 -11.39 -7.41 -10.35
N LEU A 97 -11.21 -6.42 -9.50
CA LEU A 97 -11.15 -5.02 -9.89
C LEU A 97 -9.74 -4.52 -9.55
N ILE A 98 -9.09 -3.87 -10.51
CA ILE A 98 -7.80 -3.23 -10.29
C ILE A 98 -7.99 -1.73 -10.48
N ASP A 99 -7.77 -0.96 -9.42
CA ASP A 99 -7.81 0.50 -9.46
C ASP A 99 -6.38 1.05 -9.51
N TYR A 100 -6.07 1.86 -10.52
CA TYR A 100 -4.76 2.42 -10.80
C TYR A 100 -4.71 3.91 -10.43
N TYR A 101 -3.69 4.34 -9.70
CA TYR A 101 -3.52 5.73 -9.27
C TYR A 101 -2.10 6.23 -9.53
N SER A 102 -1.97 7.48 -9.96
CA SER A 102 -0.72 8.11 -10.40
C SER A 102 -0.22 9.23 -9.48
N ILE A 103 -0.94 9.56 -8.41
CA ILE A 103 -0.61 10.71 -7.54
C ILE A 103 -0.31 10.23 -6.13
N ALA A 104 0.90 10.54 -5.64
CA ALA A 104 1.37 10.11 -4.32
C ALA A 104 0.57 10.65 -3.12
N ALA A 105 -0.22 11.72 -3.29
CA ALA A 105 -1.18 12.17 -2.28
C ALA A 105 -2.41 11.24 -2.17
N GLU A 106 -2.71 10.49 -3.23
CA GLU A 106 -3.68 9.40 -3.22
C GLU A 106 -2.98 8.08 -2.84
N CYS A 107 -1.71 7.91 -3.20
CA CYS A 107 -0.81 6.83 -2.77
C CYS A 107 -0.18 7.11 -1.39
N GLU A 108 -0.99 7.27 -0.34
CA GLU A 108 -0.47 6.96 1.00
C GLU A 108 0.12 5.54 0.94
N GLY A 109 1.31 5.35 1.55
CA GLY A 109 1.96 4.04 1.59
C GLY A 109 0.96 2.98 2.01
N ALA A 110 1.00 1.80 1.39
CA ALA A 110 -0.01 0.76 1.57
C ALA A 110 -0.30 0.50 3.06
N GLU A 111 0.72 0.59 3.92
CA GLU A 111 0.62 0.40 5.37
C GLU A 111 -0.09 1.55 6.11
N ALA A 112 -0.05 2.78 5.60
CA ALA A 112 -0.62 3.95 6.25
C ALA A 112 -2.16 4.01 6.13
N ARG A 113 -2.76 3.17 5.28
CA ARG A 113 -4.20 3.18 4.98
C ARG A 113 -5.06 2.41 5.97
N THR A 114 -4.46 1.73 6.93
CA THR A 114 -5.16 1.00 7.99
C THR A 114 -4.36 1.07 9.29
N GLU A 115 -5.04 0.97 10.44
CA GLU A 115 -4.40 1.06 11.75
C GLU A 115 -3.52 -0.17 12.07
N ASP A 116 -3.78 -1.31 11.41
CA ASP A 116 -3.05 -2.56 11.57
C ASP A 116 -2.85 -3.24 10.20
N PRO A 117 -1.87 -2.78 9.40
CA PRO A 117 -1.64 -3.31 8.06
C PRO A 117 -0.96 -4.67 8.10
N GLU A 118 -1.51 -5.65 7.39
CA GLU A 118 -0.81 -6.89 7.11
C GLU A 118 0.08 -6.69 5.88
N THR A 119 1.38 -6.49 6.10
CA THR A 119 2.36 -6.27 5.03
C THR A 119 2.65 -7.55 4.25
N VAL A 120 2.78 -7.42 2.94
CA VAL A 120 3.17 -8.52 2.04
C VAL A 120 4.63 -8.36 1.61
N ASP A 121 5.48 -9.23 2.12
CA ASP A 121 6.90 -9.26 1.75
C ASP A 121 7.14 -9.98 0.41
N GLY A 122 8.21 -9.58 -0.29
CA GLY A 122 8.72 -10.32 -1.45
C GLY A 122 8.17 -9.93 -2.82
N LEU A 123 7.21 -8.99 -2.88
CA LEU A 123 6.65 -8.47 -4.13
C LEU A 123 7.59 -7.51 -4.90
N GLY A 124 8.67 -7.05 -4.27
CA GLY A 124 9.53 -6.00 -4.85
C GLY A 124 8.88 -4.61 -4.90
N ALA A 125 7.80 -4.43 -4.14
CA ALA A 125 7.07 -3.18 -3.96
C ALA A 125 6.57 -3.09 -2.51
N HIS A 126 6.12 -1.90 -2.09
CA HIS A 126 5.44 -1.72 -0.80
C HIS A 126 4.01 -2.22 -0.91
N ALA A 127 3.63 -3.25 -0.17
CA ALA A 127 2.32 -3.87 -0.29
C ALA A 127 1.74 -4.25 1.08
N ALA A 128 0.44 -4.03 1.26
CA ALA A 128 -0.28 -4.42 2.46
C ALA A 128 -1.76 -4.70 2.18
N PHE A 129 -2.33 -5.65 2.92
CA PHE A 129 -3.78 -5.82 2.95
C PHE A 129 -4.42 -4.71 3.77
N VAL A 130 -5.41 -4.07 3.18
CA VAL A 130 -6.11 -2.92 3.74
C VAL A 130 -7.61 -3.17 3.73
N SER A 131 -8.29 -2.75 4.79
CA SER A 131 -9.75 -2.70 4.82
C SER A 131 -10.23 -1.42 4.13
N ALA A 132 -10.58 -1.51 2.85
CA ALA A 132 -11.06 -0.37 2.08
C ALA A 132 -12.58 -0.24 2.21
N ASN A 133 -13.07 0.41 3.29
CA ASN A 133 -14.47 0.77 3.60
C ASN A 133 -15.54 -0.34 3.62
N ILE A 134 -15.57 -1.23 2.63
CA ILE A 134 -16.59 -2.26 2.39
C ILE A 134 -15.99 -3.58 1.92
N ASP A 135 -14.76 -3.60 1.40
CA ASP A 135 -14.06 -4.81 0.94
C ASP A 135 -12.57 -4.79 1.31
N GLU A 136 -12.01 -5.98 1.49
CA GLU A 136 -10.57 -6.19 1.67
C GLU A 136 -9.85 -6.05 0.32
N ALA A 137 -8.75 -5.31 0.32
CA ALA A 137 -7.95 -5.06 -0.87
C ALA A 137 -6.47 -5.25 -0.58
N LEU A 138 -5.70 -5.58 -1.60
CA LEU A 138 -4.24 -5.47 -1.56
C LEU A 138 -3.84 -4.12 -2.16
N ALA A 139 -3.33 -3.22 -1.31
CA ALA A 139 -2.76 -1.96 -1.76
C ALA A 139 -1.28 -2.14 -2.10
N VAL A 140 -0.83 -1.60 -3.24
CA VAL A 140 0.55 -1.69 -3.70
C VAL A 140 1.06 -0.30 -4.09
N THR A 141 2.26 0.06 -3.64
CA THR A 141 2.97 1.29 -4.02
C THR A 141 4.34 0.91 -4.59
N LEU A 142 4.61 1.37 -5.81
CA LEU A 142 5.86 1.14 -6.54
C LEU A 142 6.89 2.23 -6.21
N ASP A 143 8.18 1.91 -6.38
CA ASP A 143 9.29 2.86 -6.14
C ASP A 143 9.25 4.09 -7.06
N ASN A 144 8.56 4.01 -8.20
CA ASN A 144 8.38 5.10 -9.15
C ASN A 144 7.22 6.05 -8.78
N GLY A 145 6.52 5.79 -7.66
CA GLY A 145 5.41 6.61 -7.15
C GLY A 145 4.03 6.25 -7.69
N LEU A 146 3.91 5.25 -8.57
CA LEU A 146 2.61 4.69 -8.95
C LEU A 146 2.06 3.80 -7.83
N CYS A 147 0.75 3.77 -7.67
CA CYS A 147 0.09 2.79 -6.82
C CYS A 147 -1.13 2.19 -7.50
N PHE A 148 -1.53 1.02 -7.02
CA PHE A 148 -2.75 0.36 -7.44
C PHE A 148 -3.35 -0.46 -6.29
N PHE A 149 -4.61 -0.83 -6.45
CA PHE A 149 -5.32 -1.69 -5.54
C PHE A 149 -5.87 -2.89 -6.28
N VAL A 150 -5.71 -4.08 -5.70
CA VAL A 150 -6.36 -5.28 -6.18
C VAL A 150 -7.52 -5.61 -5.26
N HIS A 151 -8.72 -5.44 -5.78
CA HIS A 151 -9.99 -5.83 -5.18
C HIS A 151 -10.49 -7.12 -5.81
N GLY A 152 -11.28 -7.87 -5.06
CA GLY A 152 -11.97 -9.02 -5.64
C GLY A 152 -12.52 -9.97 -4.59
N THR A 153 -13.57 -10.67 -5.00
CA THR A 153 -14.02 -11.90 -4.34
C THR A 153 -13.79 -13.03 -5.32
N TYR A 154 -13.00 -14.01 -4.91
CA TYR A 154 -12.61 -15.12 -5.76
C TYR A 154 -13.34 -16.35 -5.27
N THR A 155 -14.14 -16.96 -6.14
CA THR A 155 -14.85 -18.19 -5.80
C THR A 155 -14.13 -19.34 -6.48
N GLY A 156 -13.47 -20.20 -5.71
CA GLY A 156 -12.66 -21.29 -6.26
C GLY A 156 -11.81 -22.00 -5.22
N GLU A 157 -10.85 -22.78 -5.70
CA GLU A 157 -9.85 -23.44 -4.85
C GLU A 157 -8.72 -22.49 -4.43
N VAL A 158 -8.59 -21.34 -5.10
CA VAL A 158 -7.59 -20.33 -4.79
C VAL A 158 -8.11 -19.41 -3.69
N ASP A 159 -7.29 -19.25 -2.66
CA ASP A 159 -7.55 -18.31 -1.57
C ASP A 159 -7.49 -16.84 -2.06
N ASN A 160 -8.30 -15.97 -1.45
CA ASN A 160 -8.46 -14.59 -1.95
C ASN A 160 -7.15 -13.80 -1.91
N ASP A 161 -6.35 -13.97 -0.85
CA ASP A 161 -5.09 -13.25 -0.68
C ASP A 161 -4.05 -13.75 -1.66
N THR A 162 -4.03 -15.07 -1.87
CA THR A 162 -3.19 -15.69 -2.90
C THR A 162 -3.50 -15.15 -4.29
N ALA A 163 -4.79 -15.00 -4.64
CA ALA A 163 -5.20 -14.44 -5.92
C ALA A 163 -4.79 -12.96 -6.07
N ARG A 164 -4.99 -12.15 -5.02
CA ARG A 164 -4.59 -10.72 -5.03
C ARG A 164 -3.09 -10.55 -5.20
N ILE A 165 -2.29 -11.33 -4.49
CA ILE A 165 -0.83 -11.32 -4.59
C ILE A 165 -0.40 -11.69 -6.01
N ALA A 166 -0.95 -12.76 -6.59
CA ALA A 166 -0.60 -13.18 -7.94
C ALA A 166 -0.97 -12.13 -9.01
N ILE A 167 -2.12 -11.46 -8.87
CA ILE A 167 -2.50 -10.34 -9.75
C ILE A 167 -1.53 -9.16 -9.58
N ALA A 168 -1.18 -8.82 -8.34
CA ALA A 168 -0.22 -7.75 -8.06
C ALA A 168 1.16 -8.05 -8.66
N GLU A 169 1.65 -9.29 -8.57
CA GLU A 169 2.89 -9.72 -9.24
C GLU A 169 2.82 -9.49 -10.75
N ALA A 170 1.70 -9.82 -11.38
CA ALA A 170 1.51 -9.62 -12.82
C ALA A 170 1.50 -8.13 -13.21
N VAL A 171 0.85 -7.28 -12.41
CA VAL A 171 0.87 -5.82 -12.63
C VAL A 171 2.29 -5.25 -12.46
N ILE A 172 2.99 -5.63 -11.39
CA ILE A 172 4.38 -5.19 -11.13
C ILE A 172 5.32 -5.62 -12.26
N ALA A 173 5.14 -6.83 -12.81
CA ALA A 173 5.95 -7.32 -13.92
C ALA A 173 5.69 -6.58 -15.25
N ALA A 174 4.53 -5.94 -15.39
CA ALA A 174 4.12 -5.20 -16.58
C ALA A 174 4.46 -3.69 -16.51
N SER A 175 4.69 -3.15 -15.31
CA SER A 175 5.05 -1.74 -15.04
C SER A 175 6.55 -1.47 -15.13
#